data_AF-A0A7Y9YGI7-F1
#
_entry.id   AF-A0A7Y9YGI7-F1
#
_cell.length_a   1.000
_cell.length_b   1.000
_cell.length_c   1.000
_cell.angle_alpha   90.00
_cell.angle_beta   90.00
_cell.angle_gamma   90.00
#
_symmetry.space_group_name_H-M   'P 1'
#
loop_
_entity.id
_entity.type
_entity.pdbx_description
1 polymer ?
#
loop_
_entity_poly.entity_id
_entity_poly.type
_entity_poly.pdbx_seq_one_letter_code
_entity_poly.pdbx_strand_id
1 'polypeptide(L)' 'MASYDDLSTMAQMHADAVSTRSTLERHLARAAAHATRPAPSIHFADYPREVPKRDIEIGEAAQRIANALSLHLD' A
#
# COMPACT_ATOMS: atom_id res chain seq x y z
N MET A 1 -41.94 1.89 13.61
CA MET A 1 -41.12 2.72 12.70
C MET A 1 -40.00 1.84 12.20
N ALA A 2 -39.94 1.51 10.91
CA ALA A 2 -38.97 0.54 10.39
C ALA A 2 -37.57 1.17 10.29
N SER A 3 -36.54 0.44 10.73
CA SER A 3 -35.12 0.84 10.77
C SER A 3 -34.50 1.20 9.41
N TYR A 4 -35.24 1.07 8.32
CA TYR A 4 -34.76 1.21 6.94
C TYR A 4 -35.17 2.53 6.27
N ASP A 5 -35.96 3.37 6.95
CA ASP A 5 -36.55 4.59 6.36
C ASP A 5 -35.63 5.82 6.43
N ASP A 6 -34.38 5.64 6.87
CA ASP A 6 -33.41 6.72 6.91
C ASP A 6 -32.78 6.92 5.52
N LEU A 7 -33.36 7.83 4.74
CA LEU A 7 -32.85 8.26 3.44
C LEU A 7 -31.37 8.70 3.50
N SER A 8 -30.89 9.18 4.65
CA SER A 8 -29.49 9.54 4.83
C SER A 8 -28.56 8.30 4.82
N THR A 9 -29.05 7.15 5.28
CA THR A 9 -28.32 5.88 5.25
C THR A 9 -28.13 5.38 3.81
N MET A 10 -29.10 5.55 2.91
CA MET A 10 -28.94 5.19 1.50
C MET A 10 -27.90 6.07 0.78
N ALA A 11 -27.92 7.38 1.04
CA ALA A 11 -26.94 8.30 0.49
C ALA A 11 -25.52 8.00 1.00
N GLN A 12 -25.39 7.63 2.27
CA GLN A 12 -24.12 7.22 2.88
C GLN A 12 -23.58 5.92 2.28
N MET A 13 -24.43 4.89 2.12
CA MET A 13 -24.02 3.64 1.47
C MET A 13 -23.57 3.84 0.03
N HIS A 14 -24.26 4.69 -0.74
CA HIS A 14 -23.85 5.03 -2.09
C HIS A 14 -22.50 5.77 -2.11
N ALA A 15 -22.30 6.74 -1.22
CA ALA A 15 -21.04 7.46 -1.11
C ALA A 15 -19.87 6.52 -0.75
N ASP A 16 -20.09 5.58 0.17
CA ASP A 16 -19.11 4.57 0.55
C ASP A 16 -18.75 3.64 -0.63
N ALA A 17 -19.75 3.17 -1.37
CA ALA A 17 -19.53 2.36 -2.57
C ALA A 17 -18.72 3.11 -3.64
N VAL A 18 -19.00 4.40 -3.86
CA VAL A 18 -18.24 5.25 -4.80
C VAL A 18 -16.80 5.43 -4.33
N SER A 19 -16.59 5.70 -3.04
CA SER A 19 -15.26 5.85 -2.44
C SER A 19 -14.43 4.57 -2.55
N THR A 20 -15.05 3.43 -2.23
CA THR A 20 -14.44 2.10 -2.32
C THR A 20 -14.04 1.79 -3.76
N ARG A 21 -14.95 1.99 -4.72
CA ARG A 21 -14.66 1.79 -6.15
C ARG A 21 -13.49 2.65 -6.60
N SER A 22 -13.51 3.95 -6.31
CA SER A 22 -12.43 4.87 -6.71
C SER A 22 -11.08 4.44 -6.13
N THR A 23 -11.06 3.96 -4.89
CA THR A 23 -9.85 3.45 -4.25
C THR A 23 -9.35 2.19 -4.93
N LEU A 24 -10.23 1.21 -5.17
CA LEU A 24 -9.88 -0.03 -5.87
C LEU A 24 -9.35 0.24 -7.28
N GLU A 25 -10.00 1.10 -8.07
CA GLU A 25 -9.55 1.47 -9.42
C GLU A 25 -8.11 2.03 -9.42
N ARG A 26 -7.78 2.92 -8.47
CA ARG A 26 -6.42 3.46 -8.32
C ARG A 26 -5.39 2.38 -8.00
N HIS A 27 -5.73 1.46 -7.09
CA HIS A 27 -4.82 0.38 -6.71
C HIS A 27 -4.65 -0.65 -7.83
N LEU A 28 -5.72 -1.01 -8.52
CA LEU A 28 -5.69 -1.93 -9.65
C LEU A 28 -4.86 -1.36 -10.81
N ALA A 29 -5.01 -0.06 -11.13
CA ALA A 29 -4.19 0.59 -12.17
C ALA A 29 -2.69 0.53 -11.84
N ARG A 30 -2.32 0.78 -10.58
CA ARG A 30 -0.93 0.64 -10.12
C ARG A 30 -0.44 -0.80 -10.20
N ALA A 31 -1.24 -1.75 -9.73
CA ALA A 31 -0.90 -3.17 -9.76
C ALA A 31 -0.70 -3.68 -11.19
N ALA A 32 -1.60 -3.31 -12.11
CA ALA A 32 -1.48 -3.64 -13.53
C ALA A 32 -0.18 -3.08 -14.13
N ALA A 33 0.12 -1.80 -13.90
CA ALA A 33 1.35 -1.17 -14.38
C ALA A 33 2.61 -1.87 -13.83
N HIS A 34 2.61 -2.29 -12.57
CA HIS A 34 3.72 -3.03 -11.98
C HIS A 34 3.85 -4.45 -12.51
N ALA A 35 2.72 -5.14 -12.73
CA ALA A 35 2.71 -6.51 -13.26
C ALA A 35 3.22 -6.58 -14.70
N THR A 36 2.98 -5.55 -15.51
CA THR A 36 3.42 -5.50 -16.91
C THR A 36 4.78 -4.83 -17.09
N ARG A 37 5.35 -4.20 -16.05
CA ARG A 37 6.66 -3.54 -16.17
C ARG A 37 7.73 -4.60 -16.41
N PRO A 38 8.61 -4.45 -17.42
CA PRO A 38 9.75 -5.35 -17.56
C PRO A 38 10.60 -5.32 -16.27
N ALA A 39 11.23 -6.45 -15.98
CA ALA A 39 12.15 -6.54 -14.85
C ALA A 39 13.25 -5.47 -15.01
N PRO A 40 13.66 -4.81 -13.91
CA PRO A 40 14.81 -3.92 -13.97
C PRO A 40 16.05 -4.70 -14.44
N SER A 41 16.93 -4.04 -15.19
CA SER A 41 18.19 -4.67 -15.60
C SER A 41 19.04 -5.02 -14.38
N ILE A 42 19.78 -6.12 -14.49
CA ILE A 42 20.76 -6.57 -13.50
C ILE A 42 22.18 -6.11 -13.85
N HIS A 43 22.36 -5.49 -15.02
CA HIS A 43 23.66 -5.07 -15.50
C HIS A 43 24.03 -3.69 -14.94
N PHE A 44 25.27 -3.58 -14.47
CA PHE A 44 25.83 -2.32 -13.97
C PHE A 44 25.79 -1.20 -15.02
N ALA A 45 26.03 -1.51 -16.30
CA ALA A 45 26.02 -0.54 -17.38
C ALA A 45 24.68 0.18 -17.58
N ASP A 46 23.56 -0.46 -17.20
CA ASP A 46 22.22 0.11 -17.30
C ASP A 46 21.84 0.95 -16.07
N TYR A 47 22.59 0.82 -14.98
CA TYR A 47 22.46 1.59 -13.74
C TYR A 47 23.83 2.02 -13.19
N PRO A 48 24.59 2.85 -13.91
CA PRO A 48 26.00 3.15 -13.58
C PRO A 48 26.18 4.07 -12.36
N ARG A 49 25.12 4.32 -11.58
CA ARG A 49 25.15 5.16 -10.40
C ARG A 49 25.01 4.30 -9.16
N GLU A 50 26.03 4.33 -8.31
CA GLU A 50 25.90 3.87 -6.93
C GLU A 50 24.85 4.75 -6.23
N VAL A 51 23.68 4.20 -5.96
CA VAL A 51 22.66 4.86 -5.14
C VAL A 51 22.95 4.47 -3.70
N PRO A 52 23.26 5.44 -2.81
CA PRO A 52 23.42 5.12 -1.39
C PRO A 52 22.12 4.52 -0.88
N LYS A 53 22.22 3.46 -0.08
CA LYS A 53 21.05 2.89 0.59
C LYS A 53 20.44 3.99 1.45
N ARG A 54 19.10 4.04 1.48
CA ARG A 54 18.43 4.92 2.44
C ARG A 54 18.76 4.41 3.84
N ASP A 55 19.17 5.31 4.71
CA ASP A 55 19.25 5.01 6.12
C ASP A 55 17.83 4.74 6.64
N ILE A 56 17.65 3.60 7.29
CA ILE A 56 16.39 3.19 7.89
C ILE A 56 16.63 3.20 9.40
N GLU A 57 16.01 4.15 10.09
CA GLU A 57 16.05 4.18 11.54
C GLU A 57 15.13 3.09 12.11
N ILE A 58 15.68 2.26 12.99
CA ILE A 58 14.89 1.26 13.73
C ILE A 58 14.14 1.99 14.84
N GLY A 59 12.89 2.33 14.55
CA GLY A 59 11.98 2.91 15.53
C GLY A 59 11.52 1.90 16.58
N GLU A 60 11.05 2.40 17.72
CA GLU A 60 10.55 1.58 18.83
C GLU A 60 9.45 0.59 18.38
N ALA A 61 8.54 1.03 17.50
CA ALA A 61 7.48 0.17 16.97
C ALA A 61 8.02 -1.01 16.16
N ALA A 62 9.08 -0.81 15.37
CA ALA A 62 9.72 -1.87 14.60
C ALA A 62 10.39 -2.88 15.54
N GLN A 63 11.08 -2.41 16.60
CA GLN A 63 11.68 -3.28 17.60
C GLN A 63 10.64 -4.13 18.34
N ARG A 64 9.48 -3.56 18.70
CA ARG A 64 8.40 -4.31 19.33
C ARG A 64 7.86 -5.42 18.43
N ILE A 65 7.68 -5.13 17.14
CA ILE A 65 7.25 -6.14 16.16
C ILE A 65 8.31 -7.23 15.99
N ALA A 66 9.58 -6.85 15.88
CA ALA A 66 10.67 -7.81 15.75
C ALA A 66 10.76 -8.75 16.95
N ASN A 67 10.64 -8.24 18.18
CA ASN A 67 10.62 -9.07 19.38
C ASN A 67 9.43 -10.04 19.38
N ALA A 68 8.24 -9.60 18.94
CA ALA A 68 7.07 -10.45 18.83
C ALA A 68 7.24 -11.57 17.79
N LEU A 69 8.03 -11.30 16.75
CA LEU A 69 8.33 -12.24 15.66
C LEU A 69 9.63 -13.03 15.89
N SER A 70 10.30 -12.86 17.03
CA SER A 70 11.63 -13.44 17.33
C SER A 70 12.70 -13.09 16.27
N LEU A 71 12.64 -11.88 15.72
CA LEU A 71 13.60 -11.32 14.79
C LEU A 71 14.60 -10.43 15.55
N HIS A 72 15.88 -10.52 15.19
CA HIS A 72 16.89 -9.57 15.66
C HIS A 72 17.05 -8.46 14.63
N LEU A 73 16.93 -7.21 15.06
CA LEU A 73 17.23 -6.03 14.24
C LEU A 73 18.57 -5.49 14.73
N ASP A 74 19.56 -5.46 13.85
CA ASP A 74 20.89 -4.86 14.06
C ASP A 74 20.91 -3.40 13.58
#